data_AF-A0A2G6JSH0-F1
#
_entry.id   AF-A0A2G6JSH0-F1
#
_cell.length_a   1.000
_cell.length_b   1.000
_cell.length_c   1.000
_cell.angle_alpha   90.00
_cell.angle_beta   90.00
_cell.angle_gamma   90.00
#
_symmetry.space_group_name_H-M   'P 1'
#
loop_
_entity.id
_entity.type
_entity.pdbx_description
1 polymer ?
#
loop_
_entity_poly.entity_id
_entity_poly.type
_entity_poly.pdbx_seq_one_letter_code
_entity_poly.pdbx_strand_id
1 'polypeptide(L)'
;MKRTSWSTGLSVSGDGVGVVAHAGSVASRLLADRTGLTGELSKAMVRRHFVPGHDRGRVLVDVAVMLADGGEAISDIDVLRHQAGVLGPVASPPTVWRTLDEVTTGRLKKIAAARARVRRHVWGQLPGGVPASKVAGTDLGDVVVLEVDATVVIT
;
A
#
# COMPACT_ATOMS: atom_id res chain seq x y z
N MET A 1 -11.20 8.48 12.48
CA MET A 1 -9.78 8.82 12.17
C MET A 1 -9.61 8.91 10.66
N LYS A 2 -9.07 10.01 10.11
CA LYS A 2 -8.79 10.10 8.66
C LYS A 2 -7.66 9.11 8.31
N ARG A 3 -7.91 8.15 7.42
CA ARG A 3 -6.95 7.08 7.07
C ARG A 3 -5.69 7.60 6.36
N THR A 4 -5.78 8.77 5.75
CA THR A 4 -4.68 9.50 5.12
C THR A 4 -4.04 10.53 6.05
N SER A 5 -4.42 10.60 7.33
CA SER A 5 -3.88 11.61 8.25
C SER A 5 -2.35 11.55 8.36
N TRP A 6 -1.78 10.34 8.35
CA TRP A 6 -0.33 10.11 8.34
C TRP A 6 0.40 10.79 7.15
N SER A 7 -0.30 11.01 6.04
CA SER A 7 0.26 11.63 4.83
C SER A 7 0.05 13.14 4.74
N THR A 8 -0.55 13.75 5.76
CA THR A 8 -0.83 15.19 5.76
C THR A 8 0.48 15.96 5.85
N GLY A 9 0.78 16.79 4.85
CA GLY A 9 2.02 17.57 4.81
C GLY A 9 3.22 16.80 4.26
N LEU A 10 3.03 15.59 3.73
CA LEU A 10 4.10 14.84 3.06
C LEU A 10 4.45 15.50 1.71
N SER A 11 5.70 15.96 1.55
CA SER A 11 6.28 16.43 0.29
C SER A 11 7.44 15.53 -0.13
N VAL A 12 7.62 15.34 -1.44
CA VAL A 12 8.72 14.56 -2.03
C VAL A 12 9.57 15.49 -2.90
N SER A 13 10.87 15.56 -2.67
CA SER A 13 11.85 16.25 -3.52
C SER A 13 13.00 15.30 -3.89
N GLY A 14 13.84 15.70 -4.84
CA GLY A 14 15.02 14.93 -5.28
C GLY A 14 16.34 15.35 -4.59
N ASP A 15 16.28 16.29 -3.64
CA ASP A 15 17.41 17.02 -3.03
C ASP A 15 17.15 17.45 -1.55
N GLY A 16 18.21 17.64 -0.70
CA GLY A 16 18.21 18.03 0.76
C GLY A 16 18.84 17.05 1.85
N VAL A 17 18.30 16.88 3.10
CA VAL A 17 18.88 16.10 4.26
C VAL A 17 17.97 15.14 5.10
N GLY A 18 17.99 13.78 4.94
CA GLY A 18 17.11 12.85 5.71
C GLY A 18 16.68 11.50 5.10
N VAL A 19 17.59 10.72 4.47
CA VAL A 19 17.28 9.59 3.54
C VAL A 19 16.41 8.46 4.12
N VAL A 20 15.34 8.08 3.43
CA VAL A 20 14.47 6.94 3.71
C VAL A 20 14.62 6.02 2.52
N ALA A 21 15.32 4.93 2.77
CA ALA A 21 15.25 3.77 1.91
C ALA A 21 13.77 3.39 1.73
N HIS A 22 13.40 2.87 0.56
CA HIS A 22 12.06 2.34 0.28
C HIS A 22 10.93 3.37 0.16
N ALA A 23 11.14 4.59 -0.35
CA ALA A 23 9.97 5.48 -0.50
C ALA A 23 8.96 5.03 -1.57
N GLY A 24 9.30 4.03 -2.40
CA GLY A 24 8.32 3.25 -3.17
C GLY A 24 7.22 2.62 -2.28
N SER A 25 7.57 2.23 -1.06
CA SER A 25 6.63 1.75 -0.04
C SER A 25 5.67 2.85 0.44
N VAL A 26 6.17 4.08 0.58
CA VAL A 26 5.34 5.24 0.93
C VAL A 26 4.33 5.53 -0.17
N ALA A 27 4.78 5.61 -1.43
CA ALA A 27 3.90 5.84 -2.58
C ALA A 27 2.84 4.73 -2.72
N SER A 28 3.26 3.47 -2.61
CA SER A 28 2.36 2.31 -2.65
C SER A 28 1.31 2.36 -1.53
N ARG A 29 1.74 2.75 -0.32
CA ARG A 29 0.84 2.89 0.81
C ARG A 29 -0.16 4.03 0.61
N LEU A 30 0.28 5.18 0.12
CA LEU A 30 -0.59 6.32 -0.22
C LEU A 30 -1.62 5.93 -1.26
N LEU A 31 -1.19 5.25 -2.33
CA LEU A 31 -2.07 4.82 -3.40
C LEU A 31 -3.17 3.90 -2.86
N ALA A 32 -2.83 2.94 -2.00
CA ALA A 32 -3.82 2.07 -1.35
C ALA A 32 -4.82 2.85 -0.48
N ASP A 33 -4.39 3.91 0.21
CA ASP A 33 -5.32 4.75 0.97
C ASP A 33 -6.20 5.63 0.08
N ARG A 34 -5.63 6.29 -0.93
CA ARG A 34 -6.32 7.22 -1.82
C ARG A 34 -7.34 6.53 -2.72
N THR A 35 -7.06 5.30 -3.12
CA THR A 35 -7.97 4.47 -3.91
C THR A 35 -9.04 3.76 -3.07
N GLY A 36 -8.95 3.89 -1.73
CA GLY A 36 -9.91 3.30 -0.79
C GLY A 36 -9.67 1.82 -0.47
N LEU A 37 -8.56 1.22 -0.94
CA LEU A 37 -8.23 -0.18 -0.68
C LEU A 37 -8.22 -0.52 0.80
N THR A 38 -7.52 0.28 1.60
CA THR A 38 -7.43 0.08 3.06
C THR A 38 -8.80 0.05 3.71
N GLY A 39 -9.69 0.96 3.30
CA GLY A 39 -11.05 1.04 3.82
C GLY A 39 -11.88 -0.19 3.49
N GLU A 40 -11.81 -0.66 2.26
CA GLU A 40 -12.53 -1.86 1.81
C GLU A 40 -12.00 -3.14 2.48
N LEU A 41 -10.68 -3.26 2.67
CA LEU A 41 -10.09 -4.37 3.41
C LEU A 41 -10.46 -4.35 4.89
N SER A 42 -10.57 -3.17 5.50
CA SER A 42 -11.03 -3.04 6.89
C SER A 42 -12.45 -3.54 7.06
N LYS A 43 -13.35 -3.17 6.12
CA LYS A 43 -14.73 -3.66 6.10
C LYS A 43 -14.77 -5.18 5.92
N ALA A 44 -13.90 -5.72 5.07
CA ALA A 44 -13.80 -7.17 4.84
C ALA A 44 -13.35 -7.93 6.10
N MET A 45 -12.48 -7.33 6.91
CA MET A 45 -11.89 -7.93 8.10
C MET A 45 -12.63 -7.63 9.41
N VAL A 46 -13.71 -6.85 9.38
CA VAL A 46 -14.46 -6.48 10.58
C VAL A 46 -14.88 -7.71 11.40
N ARG A 47 -14.77 -7.61 12.71
CA ARG A 47 -15.20 -8.65 13.66
C ARG A 47 -16.23 -8.06 14.61
N ARG A 48 -17.34 -8.76 14.81
CA ARG A 48 -18.36 -8.35 15.77
C ARG A 48 -17.76 -8.37 17.16
N HIS A 49 -18.05 -7.33 17.96
CA HIS A 49 -17.61 -7.20 19.35
C HIS A 49 -16.09 -7.21 19.56
N PHE A 50 -15.33 -6.75 18.56
CA PHE A 50 -13.88 -6.61 18.68
C PHE A 50 -13.37 -5.38 17.96
N VAL A 51 -12.64 -4.55 18.69
CA VAL A 51 -11.92 -3.40 18.14
C VAL A 51 -10.43 -3.73 18.24
N PRO A 52 -9.74 -3.95 17.10
CA PRO A 52 -8.33 -4.28 17.13
C PRO A 52 -7.50 -3.02 17.42
N GLY A 53 -6.39 -3.17 18.16
CA GLY A 53 -5.43 -2.08 18.36
C GLY A 53 -4.80 -1.57 17.06
N HIS A 54 -4.64 -2.45 16.06
CA HIS A 54 -4.30 -2.10 14.68
C HIS A 54 -5.45 -2.45 13.74
N ASP A 55 -5.88 -1.49 12.92
CA ASP A 55 -6.88 -1.71 11.87
C ASP A 55 -6.44 -2.86 10.93
N ARG A 56 -7.26 -3.91 10.81
CA ARG A 56 -6.86 -5.11 10.04
C ARG A 56 -6.71 -4.83 8.55
N GLY A 57 -7.47 -3.88 8.02
CA GLY A 57 -7.28 -3.43 6.63
C GLY A 57 -5.92 -2.78 6.45
N ARG A 58 -5.52 -1.89 7.36
CA ARG A 58 -4.18 -1.29 7.40
C ARG A 58 -3.08 -2.35 7.45
N VAL A 59 -3.19 -3.33 8.34
CA VAL A 59 -2.18 -4.40 8.47
C VAL A 59 -2.05 -5.19 7.16
N LEU A 60 -3.16 -5.56 6.51
CA LEU A 60 -3.09 -6.27 5.23
C LEU A 60 -2.46 -5.43 4.11
N VAL A 61 -2.70 -4.11 4.11
CA VAL A 61 -2.03 -3.23 3.14
C VAL A 61 -0.54 -3.11 3.45
N ASP A 62 -0.15 -2.97 4.71
CA ASP A 62 1.27 -2.87 5.08
C ASP A 62 2.02 -4.17 4.72
N VAL A 63 1.38 -5.34 4.86
CA VAL A 63 1.94 -6.62 4.35
C VAL A 63 2.10 -6.60 2.84
N ALA A 64 1.10 -6.13 2.09
CA ALA A 64 1.20 -6.04 0.63
C ALA A 64 2.28 -5.05 0.18
N VAL A 65 2.45 -3.94 0.89
CA VAL A 65 3.52 -2.97 0.67
C VAL A 65 4.88 -3.59 0.96
N MET A 66 5.04 -4.29 2.09
CA MET A 66 6.27 -5.01 2.44
C MET A 66 6.65 -6.05 1.37
N LEU A 67 5.68 -6.80 0.84
CA LEU A 67 5.94 -7.74 -0.27
C LEU A 67 6.36 -7.01 -1.56
N ALA A 68 5.73 -5.88 -1.88
CA ALA A 68 6.10 -5.07 -3.03
C ALA A 68 7.49 -4.43 -2.89
N ASP A 69 7.93 -4.24 -1.65
CA ASP A 69 9.24 -3.71 -1.27
C ASP A 69 10.35 -4.79 -1.23
N GLY A 70 10.01 -6.03 -1.60
CA GLY A 70 10.95 -7.15 -1.65
C GLY A 70 11.06 -7.96 -0.36
N GLY A 71 10.18 -7.75 0.62
CA GLY A 71 10.12 -8.59 1.82
C GLY A 71 9.65 -10.01 1.51
N GLU A 72 10.26 -10.99 2.15
CA GLU A 72 10.01 -12.43 1.94
C GLU A 72 9.49 -13.13 3.19
N ALA A 73 9.65 -12.50 4.36
CA ALA A 73 9.19 -13.00 5.65
C ALA A 73 8.28 -12.01 6.39
N ILE A 74 7.42 -12.51 7.27
CA ILE A 74 6.53 -11.66 8.10
C ILE A 74 7.34 -10.70 9.00
N SER A 75 8.55 -11.08 9.40
CA SER A 75 9.47 -10.22 10.14
C SER A 75 9.87 -8.96 9.36
N ASP A 76 9.86 -9.00 8.03
CA ASP A 76 10.33 -7.90 7.19
C ASP A 76 9.38 -6.70 7.25
N ILE A 77 8.18 -6.87 7.83
CA ILE A 77 7.31 -5.75 8.20
C ILE A 77 8.02 -4.74 9.12
N ASP A 78 9.08 -5.16 9.82
CA ASP A 78 9.92 -4.29 10.65
C ASP A 78 10.62 -3.22 9.79
N VAL A 79 10.90 -3.47 8.51
CA VAL A 79 11.41 -2.44 7.57
C VAL A 79 10.44 -1.27 7.51
N LEU A 80 9.14 -1.52 7.35
CA LEU A 80 8.12 -0.47 7.36
C LEU A 80 7.94 0.17 8.74
N ARG A 81 8.08 -0.61 9.83
CA ARG A 81 7.99 -0.08 11.20
C ARG A 81 9.13 0.87 11.55
N HIS A 82 10.33 0.61 11.06
CA HIS A 82 11.47 1.52 11.24
C HIS A 82 11.25 2.86 10.51
N GLN A 83 10.33 2.92 9.54
CA GLN A 83 9.90 4.14 8.86
C GLN A 83 8.66 4.80 9.49
N ALA A 84 8.40 4.58 10.79
CA ALA A 84 7.23 5.12 11.49
C ALA A 84 7.10 6.65 11.43
N GLY A 85 8.21 7.38 11.27
CA GLY A 85 8.21 8.83 11.07
C GLY A 85 7.44 9.27 9.81
N VAL A 86 7.39 8.42 8.78
CA VAL A 86 6.67 8.70 7.53
C VAL A 86 5.41 7.86 7.40
N LEU A 87 5.44 6.57 7.74
CA LEU A 87 4.32 5.66 7.55
C LEU A 87 3.32 5.64 8.73
N GLY A 88 3.66 6.27 9.85
CA GLY A 88 2.94 6.17 11.11
C GLY A 88 3.10 4.79 11.76
N PRO A 89 2.24 4.45 12.74
CA PRO A 89 2.33 3.16 13.43
C PRO A 89 2.06 1.96 12.51
N VAL A 90 3.05 1.09 12.36
CA VAL A 90 2.94 -0.19 11.64
C VAL A 90 2.93 -1.35 12.65
N ALA A 91 2.12 -2.38 12.36
CA ALA A 91 1.93 -3.52 13.25
C ALA A 91 3.18 -4.42 13.34
N SER A 92 3.46 -4.93 14.55
CA SER A 92 4.55 -5.89 14.78
C SER A 92 4.33 -7.25 14.11
N PRO A 93 5.38 -8.05 13.88
CA PRO A 93 5.26 -9.38 13.28
C PRO A 93 4.24 -10.31 13.97
N PRO A 94 4.15 -10.40 15.32
CA PRO A 94 3.09 -11.19 15.98
C PRO A 94 1.67 -10.67 15.73
N THR A 95 1.51 -9.36 15.47
CA THR A 95 0.22 -8.76 15.15
C THR A 95 -0.16 -9.00 13.69
N VAL A 96 0.83 -9.03 12.79
CA VAL A 96 0.66 -9.49 11.41
C VAL A 96 0.21 -10.94 11.39
N TRP A 97 0.91 -11.84 12.09
CA TRP A 97 0.55 -13.25 12.21
C TRP A 97 -0.90 -13.45 12.66
N ARG A 98 -1.31 -12.81 13.76
CA ARG A 98 -2.70 -12.87 14.24
C ARG A 98 -3.71 -12.30 13.24
N THR A 99 -3.32 -11.28 12.47
CA THR A 99 -4.19 -10.72 11.43
C THR A 99 -4.37 -11.69 10.26
N LEU A 100 -3.30 -12.39 9.85
CA LEU A 100 -3.35 -13.39 8.78
C LEU A 100 -4.13 -14.63 9.24
N ASP A 101 -3.96 -15.06 10.49
CA ASP A 101 -4.73 -16.15 11.10
C ASP A 101 -6.24 -15.84 11.15
N GLU A 102 -6.61 -14.56 11.29
CA GLU A 102 -8.00 -14.12 11.17
C GLU A 102 -8.56 -14.29 9.73
N VAL A 103 -7.76 -14.49 8.69
CA VAL A 103 -8.21 -14.57 7.29
C VAL A 103 -8.81 -15.95 6.98
N THR A 104 -10.09 -16.13 7.32
CA THR A 104 -10.86 -17.33 6.95
C THR A 104 -11.23 -17.36 5.47
N THR A 105 -11.67 -18.52 4.95
CA THR A 105 -12.20 -18.66 3.58
C THR A 105 -13.30 -17.65 3.25
N GLY A 106 -14.17 -17.35 4.21
CA GLY A 106 -15.21 -16.33 4.05
C GLY A 106 -14.64 -14.91 3.94
N ARG A 107 -13.58 -14.60 4.69
CA ARG A 107 -12.87 -13.32 4.60
C ARG A 107 -12.06 -13.21 3.31
N LEU A 108 -11.44 -14.28 2.83
CA LEU A 108 -10.78 -14.31 1.51
C LEU A 108 -11.75 -13.89 0.39
N LYS A 109 -12.99 -14.41 0.38
CA LYS A 109 -14.02 -13.99 -0.59
C LYS A 109 -14.34 -12.50 -0.49
N LYS A 110 -14.48 -11.97 0.74
CA LYS A 110 -14.72 -10.53 0.97
C LYS A 110 -13.54 -9.65 0.53
N ILE A 111 -12.31 -10.10 0.78
CA ILE A 111 -11.08 -9.44 0.33
C ILE A 111 -11.00 -9.42 -1.19
N ALA A 112 -11.30 -10.53 -1.86
CA ALA A 112 -11.35 -10.59 -3.31
C ALA A 112 -12.37 -9.60 -3.89
N ALA A 113 -13.56 -9.52 -3.29
CA ALA A 113 -14.59 -8.56 -3.68
C ALA A 113 -14.15 -7.10 -3.43
N ALA A 114 -13.49 -6.82 -2.31
CA ALA A 114 -12.90 -5.51 -1.99
C ALA A 114 -11.86 -5.10 -3.05
N ARG A 115 -10.91 -5.98 -3.36
CA ARG A 115 -9.91 -5.76 -4.42
C ARG A 115 -10.56 -5.50 -5.77
N ALA A 116 -11.60 -6.27 -6.15
CA ALA A 116 -12.29 -6.09 -7.41
C ALA A 116 -13.03 -4.73 -7.49
N ARG A 117 -13.67 -4.28 -6.40
CA ARG A 117 -14.29 -2.95 -6.33
C ARG A 117 -13.26 -1.83 -6.51
N VAL A 118 -12.16 -1.90 -5.76
CA VAL A 118 -11.10 -0.90 -5.82
C VAL A 118 -10.46 -0.87 -7.20
N ARG A 119 -10.19 -2.04 -7.80
CA ARG A 119 -9.64 -2.13 -9.16
C ARG A 119 -10.55 -1.45 -10.19
N ARG A 120 -11.87 -1.68 -10.13
CA ARG A 120 -12.82 -0.97 -11.00
C ARG A 120 -12.78 0.54 -10.77
N HIS A 121 -12.71 0.97 -9.52
CA HIS A 121 -12.61 2.40 -9.19
C HIS A 121 -11.33 3.02 -9.77
N VAL A 122 -10.18 2.37 -9.62
CA VAL A 122 -8.89 2.82 -10.19
C VAL A 122 -8.97 2.95 -11.71
N TRP A 123 -9.46 1.91 -12.40
CA TRP A 123 -9.64 1.99 -13.86
C TRP A 123 -10.64 3.06 -14.28
N GLY A 124 -11.68 3.31 -13.49
CA GLY A 124 -12.62 4.41 -13.73
C GLY A 124 -11.99 5.80 -13.64
N GLN A 125 -10.83 5.95 -12.98
CA GLN A 125 -10.06 7.21 -12.97
C GLN A 125 -9.17 7.38 -14.20
N LEU A 126 -9.03 6.34 -15.03
CA LEU A 126 -8.20 6.33 -16.24
C LEU A 126 -9.07 6.02 -17.47
N PRO A 127 -10.05 6.86 -17.82
CA PRO A 127 -10.98 6.59 -18.92
C PRO A 127 -10.29 6.48 -20.28
N GLY A 128 -9.11 7.10 -20.45
CA GLY A 128 -8.26 7.00 -21.63
C GLY A 128 -7.18 5.91 -21.55
N GLY A 129 -7.20 5.07 -20.51
CA GLY A 129 -6.14 4.09 -20.25
C GLY A 129 -4.90 4.69 -19.59
N VAL A 130 -3.85 3.88 -19.51
CA VAL A 130 -2.52 4.33 -19.05
C VAL A 130 -1.87 5.13 -20.19
N PRO A 131 -1.21 6.27 -19.92
CA PRO A 131 -0.49 7.02 -20.94
C PRO A 131 0.51 6.15 -21.71
N ALA A 132 0.63 6.39 -23.03
CA ALA A 132 1.57 5.65 -23.87
C ALA A 132 3.01 5.83 -23.35
N SER A 133 3.72 4.70 -23.23
CA SER A 133 5.15 4.72 -22.89
C SER A 133 5.96 5.21 -24.08
N LYS A 134 6.98 6.06 -23.84
CA LYS A 134 7.84 6.61 -24.89
C LYS A 134 9.25 6.05 -24.79
N VAL A 135 9.83 5.66 -25.92
CA VAL A 135 11.24 5.25 -26.03
C VAL A 135 11.86 5.94 -27.23
N ALA A 136 12.99 6.63 -27.03
CA ALA A 136 13.69 7.39 -28.08
C ALA A 136 12.76 8.31 -28.91
N GLY A 137 11.82 8.99 -28.25
CA GLY A 137 10.86 9.90 -28.90
C GLY A 137 9.69 9.22 -29.63
N THR A 138 9.60 7.90 -29.59
CA THR A 138 8.52 7.12 -30.24
C THR A 138 7.56 6.54 -29.20
N ASP A 139 6.26 6.60 -29.47
CA ASP A 139 5.24 5.99 -28.63
C ASP A 139 5.20 4.46 -28.87
N LEU A 140 5.18 3.68 -27.80
CA LEU A 140 5.10 2.21 -27.86
C LEU A 140 3.66 1.68 -28.05
N GLY A 141 2.69 2.56 -28.35
CA GLY A 141 1.29 2.19 -28.54
C GLY A 141 0.69 1.57 -27.27
N ASP A 142 0.09 0.39 -27.42
CA ASP A 142 -0.63 -0.32 -26.35
C ASP A 142 0.29 -1.02 -25.33
N VAL A 143 1.62 -0.90 -25.48
CA VAL A 143 2.59 -1.48 -24.55
C VAL A 143 2.63 -0.68 -23.26
N VAL A 144 2.36 -1.35 -22.14
CA VAL A 144 2.56 -0.81 -20.79
C VAL A 144 3.95 -1.19 -20.29
N VAL A 145 4.79 -0.19 -20.03
CA VAL A 145 6.11 -0.39 -19.41
C VAL A 145 5.99 -0.27 -17.90
N LEU A 146 6.60 -1.20 -17.17
CA LEU A 146 6.69 -1.20 -15.71
C LEU A 146 8.14 -1.01 -15.30
N GLU A 147 8.45 0.11 -14.65
CA GLU A 147 9.74 0.36 -14.00
C GLU A 147 9.70 -0.21 -12.58
N VAL A 148 10.64 -1.08 -12.24
CA VAL A 148 10.59 -1.91 -11.02
C VAL A 148 11.52 -1.37 -9.92
N ASP A 149 12.34 -0.37 -10.19
CA ASP A 149 13.35 0.19 -9.28
C ASP A 149 13.25 1.72 -9.16
N ALA A 150 12.36 2.19 -8.28
CA ALA A 150 12.33 3.60 -7.90
C ALA A 150 13.23 3.84 -6.68
N THR A 151 14.36 4.52 -6.87
CA THR A 151 15.18 5.02 -5.75
C THR A 151 14.64 6.38 -5.30
N VAL A 152 14.30 6.50 -4.02
CA VAL A 152 13.95 7.79 -3.42
C VAL A 152 14.96 8.12 -2.35
N VAL A 153 15.61 9.26 -2.52
CA VAL A 153 16.62 9.80 -1.63
C VAL A 153 15.91 10.82 -0.75
N ILE A 154 15.96 10.66 0.57
CA ILE A 154 15.23 11.57 1.49
C ILE A 154 16.17 12.54 2.15
N THR A 155 15.52 13.64 2.44
CA THR A 155 16.09 14.89 2.70
C THR A 155 15.33 15.62 3.81
#